data_AF-A0A947ZBM3-F1
#
_entry.id   AF-A0A947ZBM3-F1
#
_cell.length_a   1.000
_cell.length_b   1.000
_cell.length_c   1.000
_cell.angle_alpha   90.00
_cell.angle_beta   90.00
_cell.angle_gamma   90.00
#
_symmetry.space_group_name_H-M   'P 1'
#
loop_
_entity.id
_entity.type
_entity.pdbx_description
1 polymer ?
#
loop_
_entity_poly.entity_id
_entity_poly.type
_entity_poly.pdbx_seq_one_letter_code
_entity_poly.pdbx_strand_id
1 'polypeptide(L)'
;MTKPIFLFISSLLFSACISDRECEFVGEYRCDGDVIMHCTDKNYRDEPFGTDLSVRRDCGSLGLVCVEGSVSVTNGASCQSPGFECQPGKAFACLGNYLMECTSEGPAYYMDCAYRGYCVDTDLPHGASCAAEPGFCEYDGQRECVDDGVLECENGVWAYKTTCREGTICDLNENGYLACVEESSPQ
;
A
#
# COMPACT_ATOMS: atom_id res chain seq x y z
N MET A 1 54.88 38.01 31.89
CA MET A 1 53.79 37.58 30.99
C MET A 1 53.43 36.14 31.35
N THR A 2 52.18 35.95 31.74
CA THR A 2 51.55 34.77 32.33
C THR A 2 51.35 33.63 31.31
N LYS A 3 51.58 32.38 31.72
CA LYS A 3 51.09 31.17 31.04
C LYS A 3 49.65 30.87 31.50
N PRO A 4 48.85 30.19 30.65
CA PRO A 4 48.42 28.85 31.08
C PRO A 4 48.45 27.78 29.97
N ILE A 5 48.49 26.54 30.46
CA ILE A 5 48.36 25.24 29.78
C ILE A 5 46.87 24.99 29.50
N PHE A 6 46.50 24.35 28.37
CA PHE A 6 45.27 23.53 28.32
C PHE A 6 45.38 22.34 27.36
N LEU A 7 45.07 21.17 27.91
CA LEU A 7 44.84 19.89 27.24
C LEU A 7 43.51 19.91 26.45
N PHE A 8 43.46 19.17 25.34
CA PHE A 8 42.25 18.56 24.78
C PHE A 8 42.68 17.17 24.29
N ILE A 9 42.61 16.12 25.11
CA ILE A 9 41.44 15.28 25.43
C ILE A 9 40.65 14.87 24.18
N SER A 10 40.91 13.60 23.84
CA SER A 10 40.08 12.65 23.09
C SER A 10 38.57 12.92 23.15
N SER A 11 37.95 12.95 21.97
CA SER A 11 36.55 12.58 21.79
C SER A 11 36.39 11.88 20.45
N LEU A 12 36.70 10.58 20.45
CA LEU A 12 35.97 9.62 19.62
C LEU A 12 34.48 9.81 19.94
N LEU A 13 33.80 10.57 19.09
CA LEU A 13 32.35 10.62 19.07
C LEU A 13 31.89 9.23 18.63
N PHE A 14 31.58 8.40 19.62
CA PHE A 14 30.59 7.35 19.47
C PHE A 14 29.28 8.03 19.05
N SER A 15 29.11 8.30 17.76
CA SER A 15 27.78 8.53 17.17
C SER A 15 27.07 7.19 17.07
N ALA A 16 26.80 6.58 18.21
CA ALA A 16 25.76 5.58 18.35
C ALA A 16 24.51 6.31 18.81
N CYS A 17 23.91 7.09 17.91
CA CYS A 17 22.48 7.39 18.02
C CYS A 17 21.73 6.15 17.55
N ILE A 18 21.72 5.09 18.36
CA ILE A 18 20.61 4.15 18.32
C ILE A 18 19.51 4.89 19.08
N SER A 19 18.79 5.73 18.35
CA SER A 19 17.52 6.26 18.84
C SER A 19 16.62 5.06 18.99
N ASP A 20 16.40 4.59 20.21
CA ASP A 20 15.22 3.80 20.52
C ASP A 20 14.02 4.64 20.07
N ARG A 21 13.49 4.36 18.88
CA ARG A 21 12.35 5.09 18.32
C ARG A 21 11.09 4.61 19.02
N GLU A 22 10.87 5.01 20.27
CA GLU A 22 9.66 4.68 21.00
C GLU A 22 8.41 5.08 20.18
N CYS A 23 7.44 4.17 20.03
CA CYS A 23 6.16 4.50 19.41
C CYS A 23 5.46 5.58 20.24
N GLU A 24 4.85 6.57 19.60
CA GLU A 24 4.08 7.59 20.33
C GLU A 24 2.70 7.05 20.73
N PHE A 25 2.10 6.19 19.91
CA PHE A 25 0.79 5.59 20.17
C PHE A 25 0.71 4.09 19.82
N VAL A 26 -0.17 3.37 20.51
CA VAL A 26 -0.57 1.99 20.13
C VAL A 26 -1.54 2.06 18.95
N GLY A 27 -1.34 1.22 17.94
CA GLY A 27 -2.13 1.20 16.71
C GLY A 27 -1.54 2.03 15.55
N GLU A 28 -0.47 2.76 15.82
CA GLU A 28 0.26 3.57 14.83
C GLU A 28 1.26 2.72 14.04
N TYR A 29 1.57 3.12 12.81
CA TYR A 29 2.66 2.57 12.02
C TYR A 29 3.90 3.46 12.09
N ARG A 30 5.08 2.84 12.15
CA ARG A 30 6.39 3.48 12.22
C ARG A 30 7.37 2.90 11.22
N CYS A 31 8.37 3.66 10.85
CA CYS A 31 9.49 3.22 10.03
C CYS A 31 10.65 2.69 10.89
N ASP A 32 11.04 1.44 10.60
CA ASP A 32 12.32 0.87 10.97
C ASP A 32 13.14 0.63 9.69
N GLY A 33 14.06 1.56 9.39
CA GLY A 33 14.75 1.60 8.10
C GLY A 33 13.77 1.80 6.94
N ASP A 34 13.68 0.81 6.05
CA ASP A 34 12.79 0.74 4.90
C ASP A 34 11.51 -0.07 5.16
N VAL A 35 11.26 -0.45 6.42
CA VAL A 35 10.14 -1.30 6.80
C VAL A 35 9.12 -0.51 7.63
N ILE A 36 7.85 -0.66 7.28
CA ILE A 36 6.73 -0.22 8.12
C ILE A 36 6.40 -1.30 9.15
N MET A 37 6.35 -0.88 10.41
CA MET A 37 6.06 -1.68 11.58
C MET A 37 4.81 -1.16 12.28
N HIS A 38 3.98 -2.06 12.83
CA HIS A 38 2.79 -1.68 13.61
C HIS A 38 3.11 -1.64 15.11
N CYS A 39 2.80 -0.52 15.74
CA CYS A 39 2.90 -0.31 17.18
C CYS A 39 1.78 -1.09 17.89
N THR A 40 2.16 -2.06 18.71
CA THR A 40 1.23 -2.85 19.54
C THR A 40 1.51 -2.59 21.01
N ASP A 41 0.61 -2.95 21.91
CA ASP A 41 0.82 -2.81 23.36
C ASP A 41 2.14 -3.45 23.85
N LYS A 42 2.60 -4.51 23.18
CA LYS A 42 3.88 -5.19 23.48
C LYS A 42 5.07 -4.37 23.01
N ASN A 43 5.06 -3.91 21.76
CA ASN A 43 6.15 -3.11 21.17
C ASN A 43 6.15 -1.64 21.65
N TYR A 44 5.10 -1.18 22.32
CA TYR A 44 4.95 0.20 22.81
C TYR A 44 5.77 0.48 24.07
N ARG A 45 6.10 -0.54 24.87
CA ARG A 45 6.71 -0.33 26.20
C ARG A 45 8.05 -1.01 26.40
N ASP A 46 8.28 -2.17 25.80
CA ASP A 46 9.49 -2.94 26.05
C ASP A 46 9.74 -3.85 24.83
N GLU A 47 10.96 -3.80 24.29
CA GLU A 47 11.55 -4.56 23.17
C GLU A 47 11.73 -3.82 21.83
N PRO A 48 12.86 -4.05 21.12
CA PRO A 48 13.03 -3.57 19.76
C PRO A 48 11.89 -4.11 18.91
N PHE A 49 11.20 -3.20 18.22
CA PHE A 49 10.03 -3.45 17.38
C PHE A 49 10.13 -4.78 16.60
N GLY A 50 9.13 -5.65 16.73
CA GLY A 50 8.80 -6.59 15.67
C GLY A 50 8.92 -8.09 15.96
N THR A 51 7.84 -8.65 16.51
CA THR A 51 7.52 -10.07 16.29
C THR A 51 6.24 -10.31 15.50
N ASP A 52 5.42 -9.28 15.30
CA ASP A 52 4.21 -9.41 14.47
C ASP A 52 4.53 -9.11 13.00
N LEU A 53 5.03 -10.13 12.30
CA LEU A 53 5.35 -10.07 10.88
C LEU A 53 4.10 -9.95 9.99
N SER A 54 2.90 -10.14 10.53
CA SER A 54 1.66 -10.11 9.72
C SER A 54 1.29 -8.70 9.24
N VAL A 55 1.84 -7.67 9.88
CA VAL A 55 1.58 -6.25 9.55
C VAL A 55 2.83 -5.54 9.03
N ARG A 56 3.91 -6.29 8.78
CA ARG A 56 5.17 -5.76 8.27
C ARG A 56 5.05 -5.47 6.77
N ARG A 57 5.38 -4.25 6.34
CA ARG A 57 5.49 -3.90 4.92
C ARG A 57 6.90 -3.43 4.62
N ASP A 58 7.59 -4.13 3.73
CA ASP A 58 8.95 -3.79 3.31
C ASP A 58 8.90 -2.87 2.09
N CYS A 59 9.12 -1.57 2.30
CA CYS A 59 9.12 -0.58 1.24
C CYS A 59 10.31 -0.77 0.28
N GLY A 60 11.45 -1.24 0.79
CA GLY A 60 12.64 -1.49 -0.02
C GLY A 60 12.41 -2.56 -1.09
N SER A 61 11.65 -3.61 -0.74
CA SER A 61 11.24 -4.66 -1.69
C SER A 61 10.38 -4.14 -2.85
N LEU A 62 9.68 -3.01 -2.64
CA LEU A 62 8.87 -2.33 -3.65
C LEU A 62 9.67 -1.27 -4.42
N GLY A 63 10.95 -1.04 -4.09
CA GLY A 63 11.74 0.07 -4.60
C GLY A 63 11.30 1.44 -4.06
N LEU A 64 10.61 1.46 -2.92
CA LEU A 64 10.09 2.64 -2.25
C LEU A 64 10.87 2.90 -0.95
N VAL A 65 10.63 4.04 -0.32
CA VAL A 65 11.20 4.36 1.00
C VAL A 65 10.09 4.46 2.03
N CYS A 66 10.38 4.07 3.27
CA CYS A 66 9.47 4.31 4.38
C CYS A 66 9.56 5.78 4.82
N VAL A 67 8.42 6.44 4.94
CA VAL A 67 8.30 7.83 5.40
C VAL A 67 7.34 7.88 6.59
N GLU A 68 7.79 8.48 7.69
CA GLU A 68 6.95 8.79 8.85
C GLU A 68 6.03 9.96 8.48
N GLY A 69 4.75 9.82 8.81
CA GLY A 69 3.70 10.80 8.54
C GLY A 69 2.85 11.06 9.78
N SER A 70 1.74 11.79 9.63
CA SER A 70 0.77 11.95 10.71
C SER A 70 -0.05 10.68 10.91
N VAL A 71 -0.52 10.43 12.14
CA VAL A 71 -1.45 9.32 12.41
C VAL A 71 -2.75 9.42 11.61
N SER A 72 -3.17 10.64 11.23
CA SER A 72 -4.34 10.84 10.37
C SER A 72 -4.14 10.39 8.92
N VAL A 73 -2.89 10.23 8.48
CA VAL A 73 -2.52 9.89 7.12
C VAL A 73 -1.77 8.57 7.15
N THR A 74 -2.35 7.52 6.58
CA THR A 74 -1.72 6.19 6.54
C THR A 74 -1.33 5.63 7.93
N ASN A 75 -2.03 6.09 8.98
CA ASN A 75 -1.83 5.67 10.36
C ASN A 75 -0.39 5.86 10.88
N GLY A 76 0.36 6.85 10.37
CA GLY A 76 1.66 7.27 10.93
C GLY A 76 2.90 6.91 10.10
N ALA A 77 2.81 5.95 9.17
CA ALA A 77 3.92 5.66 8.24
C ALA A 77 3.42 5.07 6.91
N SER A 78 4.11 5.40 5.82
CA SER A 78 3.80 4.91 4.48
C SER A 78 5.03 4.63 3.62
N CYS A 79 4.88 3.75 2.63
CA CYS A 79 5.89 3.56 1.59
C CYS A 79 5.66 4.61 0.52
N GLN A 80 6.65 5.44 0.24
CA GLN A 80 6.56 6.54 -0.72
C GLN A 80 7.69 6.44 -1.75
N SER A 81 7.48 7.07 -2.90
CA SER A 81 8.52 7.23 -3.93
C SER A 81 9.04 8.67 -3.91
N PRO A 82 10.26 8.93 -3.41
CA PRO A 82 10.83 10.28 -3.42
C PRO A 82 10.96 10.78 -4.85
N GLY A 83 10.25 11.86 -5.18
CA GLY A 83 10.23 12.44 -6.54
C GLY A 83 9.08 11.99 -7.43
N PHE A 84 8.18 11.13 -6.94
CA PHE A 84 6.86 11.00 -7.55
C PHE A 84 5.94 12.11 -7.04
N GLU A 85 5.20 12.74 -7.93
CA GLU A 85 4.27 13.82 -7.60
C GLU A 85 2.87 13.46 -8.06
N CYS A 86 1.92 13.53 -7.14
CA CYS A 86 0.51 13.36 -7.46
C CYS A 86 -0.04 14.53 -8.27
N GLN A 87 -0.90 14.22 -9.23
CA GLN A 87 -1.60 15.26 -9.98
C GLN A 87 -2.58 16.01 -9.06
N PRO A 88 -2.66 17.35 -9.15
CA PRO A 88 -3.59 18.13 -8.34
C PRO A 88 -5.04 17.68 -8.53
N GLY A 89 -5.74 17.47 -7.41
CA GLY A 89 -7.16 17.11 -7.41
C GLY A 89 -7.47 15.64 -7.70
N LYS A 90 -6.44 14.79 -7.87
CA LYS A 90 -6.60 13.34 -8.01
C LYS A 90 -6.36 12.65 -6.67
N ALA A 91 -7.19 11.67 -6.34
CA ALA A 91 -7.05 10.88 -5.11
C ALA A 91 -6.01 9.76 -5.26
N PHE A 92 -5.81 9.25 -6.47
CA PHE A 92 -4.85 8.20 -6.78
C PHE A 92 -4.09 8.51 -8.06
N ALA A 93 -2.90 7.93 -8.19
CA ALA A 93 -2.07 7.99 -9.38
C ALA A 93 -1.30 6.68 -9.58
N CYS A 94 -0.95 6.37 -10.82
CA CYS A 94 -0.13 5.18 -11.13
C CYS A 94 1.37 5.47 -11.05
N LEU A 95 2.10 4.61 -10.33
CA LEU A 95 3.55 4.50 -10.39
C LEU A 95 3.93 3.11 -10.92
N GLY A 96 4.12 3.00 -12.23
CA GLY A 96 4.25 1.69 -12.88
C GLY A 96 2.98 0.87 -12.66
N ASN A 97 3.10 -0.28 -11.98
CA ASN A 97 1.95 -1.13 -11.65
C ASN A 97 1.36 -0.90 -10.25
N TYR A 98 1.90 0.07 -9.50
CA TYR A 98 1.42 0.39 -8.17
C TYR A 98 0.39 1.51 -8.22
N LEU A 99 -0.70 1.32 -7.49
CA LEU A 99 -1.65 2.37 -7.20
C LEU A 99 -1.14 3.15 -5.99
N MET A 100 -0.92 4.45 -6.18
CA MET A 100 -0.47 5.37 -5.14
C MET A 100 -1.64 6.24 -4.69
N GLU A 101 -1.91 6.32 -3.39
CA GLU A 101 -2.85 7.25 -2.79
C GLU A 101 -2.18 8.63 -2.62
N CYS A 102 -2.86 9.66 -3.09
CA CYS A 102 -2.39 11.03 -3.08
C CYS A 102 -2.86 11.74 -1.82
N THR A 103 -1.97 11.86 -0.84
CA THR A 103 -2.26 12.50 0.46
C THR A 103 -1.65 13.90 0.53
N SER A 104 -2.02 14.67 1.55
CA SER A 104 -1.40 15.98 1.82
C SER A 104 0.08 15.90 2.23
N GLU A 105 0.56 14.73 2.64
CA GLU A 105 1.94 14.51 3.08
C GLU A 105 2.83 13.91 1.99
N GLY A 106 2.23 13.49 0.88
CA GLY A 106 2.90 12.85 -0.24
C GLY A 106 2.15 11.64 -0.78
N PRO A 107 2.66 11.05 -1.88
CA PRO A 107 2.09 9.85 -2.46
C PRO A 107 2.45 8.61 -1.62
N ALA A 108 1.43 7.94 -1.09
CA ALA A 108 1.57 6.72 -0.32
C ALA A 108 1.21 5.50 -1.16
N TYR A 109 1.99 4.44 -1.07
CA TYR A 109 1.65 3.16 -1.68
C TYR A 109 0.35 2.62 -1.09
N TYR A 110 -0.63 2.40 -1.98
CA TYR A 110 -1.91 1.81 -1.62
C TYR A 110 -1.91 0.31 -1.88
N MET A 111 -1.65 -0.10 -3.13
CA MET A 111 -1.59 -1.51 -3.52
C MET A 111 -0.84 -1.77 -4.83
N ASP A 112 -0.48 -3.04 -5.05
CA ASP A 112 0.01 -3.56 -6.32
C ASP A 112 -1.18 -4.10 -7.14
N CYS A 113 -1.29 -3.62 -8.38
CA CYS A 113 -2.34 -4.04 -9.30
C CYS A 113 -2.09 -5.41 -9.93
N ALA A 114 -0.96 -6.08 -9.70
CA ALA A 114 -0.59 -7.34 -10.35
C ALA A 114 -1.66 -8.45 -10.21
N TYR A 115 -2.37 -8.50 -9.08
CA TYR A 115 -3.45 -9.48 -8.86
C TYR A 115 -4.79 -9.06 -9.47
N ARG A 116 -4.92 -7.82 -9.93
CA ARG A 116 -6.13 -7.25 -10.52
C ARG A 116 -5.98 -6.92 -12.00
N GLY A 117 -4.79 -7.08 -12.57
CA GLY A 117 -4.43 -6.64 -13.92
C GLY A 117 -3.31 -5.61 -13.86
N TYR A 118 -3.62 -4.35 -14.17
CA TYR A 118 -2.63 -3.28 -14.23
C TYR A 118 -3.14 -1.94 -13.71
N CYS A 119 -2.23 -1.06 -13.30
CA CYS A 119 -2.60 0.30 -12.91
C CYS A 119 -2.89 1.15 -14.16
N VAL A 120 -4.02 1.84 -14.19
CA VAL A 120 -4.39 2.76 -15.25
C VAL A 120 -4.81 4.12 -14.69
N ASP A 121 -4.30 5.19 -15.29
CA ASP A 121 -4.77 6.55 -15.03
C ASP A 121 -6.14 6.77 -15.68
N THR A 122 -7.01 7.48 -14.98
CA THR A 122 -8.38 7.80 -15.40
C THR A 122 -8.62 9.31 -15.32
N ASP A 123 -9.44 9.81 -16.23
CA ASP A 123 -9.87 11.21 -16.19
C ASP A 123 -10.87 11.50 -15.07
N LEU A 124 -11.35 10.47 -14.37
CA LEU A 124 -12.29 10.58 -13.27
C LEU A 124 -11.68 11.21 -12.01
N PRO A 125 -12.51 11.68 -11.06
CA PRO A 125 -12.03 12.35 -9.85
C PRO A 125 -11.07 11.49 -9.02
N HIS A 126 -11.23 10.17 -9.06
CA HIS A 126 -10.34 9.23 -8.37
C HIS A 126 -8.93 9.16 -8.97
N GLY A 127 -8.75 9.48 -10.26
CA GLY A 127 -7.45 9.69 -10.89
C GLY A 127 -6.75 8.45 -11.41
N ALA A 128 -6.74 7.34 -10.66
CA ALA A 128 -6.17 6.07 -11.11
C ALA A 128 -6.87 4.90 -10.43
N SER A 129 -6.77 3.72 -11.04
CA SER A 129 -7.31 2.48 -10.47
C SER A 129 -6.57 1.25 -11.01
N CYS A 130 -6.70 0.12 -10.32
CA CYS A 130 -6.30 -1.17 -10.86
C CYS A 130 -7.40 -1.71 -11.77
N ALA A 131 -7.08 -1.94 -13.04
CA ALA A 131 -8.00 -2.42 -14.06
C ALA A 131 -7.63 -3.83 -14.55
N ALA A 132 -8.67 -4.64 -14.77
CA ALA A 132 -8.62 -5.90 -15.47
C ALA A 132 -8.82 -5.67 -16.97
N GLU A 133 -8.25 -6.49 -17.86
CA GLU A 133 -8.53 -6.40 -19.29
C GLU A 133 -10.02 -6.69 -19.59
N PRO A 134 -10.69 -5.94 -20.49
CA PRO A 134 -10.17 -4.98 -21.46
C PRO A 134 -9.89 -3.54 -20.94
N GLY A 135 -9.81 -3.34 -19.63
CA GLY A 135 -9.32 -2.12 -18.99
C GLY A 135 -10.42 -1.10 -18.70
N PHE A 136 -11.17 -0.73 -19.73
CA PHE A 136 -12.24 0.27 -19.65
C PHE A 136 -13.62 -0.34 -19.90
N CYS A 137 -14.63 0.28 -19.30
CA CYS A 137 -16.02 -0.12 -19.40
C CYS A 137 -16.93 1.10 -19.57
N GLU A 138 -18.11 0.88 -20.15
CA GLU A 138 -19.00 1.98 -20.54
C GLU A 138 -19.89 2.46 -19.38
N TYR A 139 -20.33 1.55 -18.51
CA TYR A 139 -21.37 1.84 -17.52
C TYR A 139 -21.02 1.30 -16.13
N ASP A 140 -20.92 2.18 -15.14
CA ASP A 140 -20.70 1.78 -13.74
C ASP A 140 -21.76 0.77 -13.28
N GLY A 141 -21.30 -0.27 -12.57
CA GLY A 141 -22.13 -1.38 -12.12
C GLY A 141 -22.43 -2.44 -13.19
N GLN A 142 -22.04 -2.23 -14.46
CA GLN A 142 -22.02 -3.30 -15.45
C GLN A 142 -21.14 -4.44 -14.94
N ARG A 143 -21.57 -5.68 -15.14
CA ARG A 143 -20.80 -6.87 -14.77
C ARG A 143 -20.57 -7.75 -15.98
N GLU A 144 -19.42 -8.40 -16.00
CA GLU A 144 -19.04 -9.34 -17.04
C GLU A 144 -18.21 -10.49 -16.45
N CYS A 145 -18.30 -11.65 -17.07
CA CYS A 145 -17.40 -12.76 -16.81
C CYS A 145 -16.22 -12.66 -17.76
N VAL A 146 -15.02 -12.53 -17.20
CA VAL A 146 -13.77 -12.54 -17.95
C VAL A 146 -12.84 -13.54 -17.29
N ASP A 147 -12.39 -14.52 -18.08
CA ASP A 147 -11.67 -15.70 -17.61
C ASP A 147 -12.38 -16.35 -16.41
N ASP A 148 -11.63 -16.61 -15.33
CA ASP A 148 -12.13 -17.19 -14.09
C ASP A 148 -12.54 -16.08 -13.10
N GLY A 149 -13.24 -15.03 -13.54
CA GLY A 149 -13.56 -13.92 -12.63
C GLY A 149 -14.78 -13.10 -13.01
N VAL A 150 -15.41 -12.52 -11.98
CA VAL A 150 -16.48 -11.54 -12.13
C VAL A 150 -15.88 -10.15 -12.06
N LEU A 151 -16.00 -9.41 -13.16
CA LEU A 151 -15.67 -7.99 -13.23
C LEU A 151 -16.91 -7.15 -12.93
N GLU A 152 -16.70 -6.01 -12.30
CA GLU A 152 -17.68 -4.93 -12.21
C GLU A 152 -17.02 -3.65 -12.70
N CYS A 153 -17.74 -2.90 -13.53
CA CYS A 153 -17.32 -1.58 -13.95
C CYS A 153 -17.40 -0.62 -12.77
N GLU A 154 -16.26 -0.12 -12.33
CA GLU A 154 -16.13 0.82 -11.23
C GLU A 154 -15.34 2.02 -11.69
N ASN A 155 -16.00 3.18 -11.78
CA ASN A 155 -15.38 4.40 -12.26
C ASN A 155 -14.80 4.18 -13.66
N GLY A 156 -15.62 3.70 -14.59
CA GLY A 156 -15.25 3.54 -16.00
C GLY A 156 -14.10 2.56 -16.29
N VAL A 157 -13.63 1.81 -15.29
CA VAL A 157 -12.65 0.73 -15.46
C VAL A 157 -13.20 -0.59 -14.94
N TRP A 158 -12.76 -1.68 -15.57
CA TRP A 158 -13.12 -3.01 -15.11
C TRP A 158 -12.32 -3.39 -13.86
N ALA A 159 -13.00 -3.65 -12.75
CA ALA A 159 -12.38 -4.11 -11.51
C ALA A 159 -12.83 -5.53 -11.17
N TYR A 160 -11.90 -6.41 -10.80
CA TYR A 160 -12.26 -7.72 -10.24
C TYR A 160 -13.03 -7.54 -8.93
N LYS A 161 -14.28 -8.02 -8.90
CA LYS A 161 -15.02 -8.19 -7.66
C LYS A 161 -14.65 -9.49 -6.97
N THR A 162 -14.54 -10.56 -7.76
CA THR A 162 -14.24 -11.90 -7.30
C THR A 162 -13.46 -12.63 -8.37
N THR A 163 -12.35 -13.25 -7.98
CA THR A 163 -11.68 -14.30 -8.78
C THR A 163 -12.24 -15.65 -8.35
N CYS A 164 -12.71 -16.43 -9.32
CA CYS A 164 -13.21 -17.77 -9.15
C CYS A 164 -12.07 -18.69 -8.73
N ARG A 165 -12.39 -19.60 -7.81
CA ARG A 165 -11.44 -20.59 -7.31
C ARG A 165 -11.40 -21.78 -8.25
N GLU A 166 -10.34 -22.57 -8.15
CA GLU A 166 -10.24 -23.85 -8.85
C GLU A 166 -11.51 -24.70 -8.64
N GLY A 167 -12.08 -25.23 -9.73
CA GLY A 167 -13.35 -25.97 -9.73
C GLY A 167 -14.61 -25.11 -9.85
N THR A 168 -14.47 -23.78 -9.89
CA THR A 168 -15.58 -22.85 -10.14
C THR A 168 -15.34 -22.02 -11.39
N ILE A 169 -16.42 -21.72 -12.11
CA ILE A 169 -16.43 -20.90 -13.32
C ILE A 169 -17.28 -19.65 -13.10
N CYS A 170 -17.02 -18.60 -13.86
CA CYS A 170 -17.89 -17.43 -13.87
C CYS A 170 -19.14 -17.70 -14.72
N ASP A 171 -20.32 -17.74 -14.09
CA ASP A 171 -21.61 -17.92 -14.77
C ASP A 171 -22.75 -17.29 -13.94
N LEU A 172 -23.97 -17.34 -14.47
CA LEU A 172 -25.17 -16.93 -13.74
C LEU A 172 -25.50 -17.96 -12.64
N ASN A 173 -25.64 -17.48 -11.41
CA ASN A 173 -26.16 -18.29 -10.31
C ASN A 173 -27.68 -18.52 -10.44
N GLU A 174 -28.27 -19.26 -9.50
CA GLU A 174 -29.71 -19.58 -9.46
C GLU A 174 -30.64 -18.34 -9.45
N ASN A 175 -30.11 -17.17 -9.09
CA ASN A 175 -30.83 -15.90 -9.04
C ASN A 175 -30.60 -15.03 -10.29
N GLY A 176 -29.87 -15.52 -11.29
CA GLY A 176 -29.54 -14.79 -12.52
C GLY A 176 -28.50 -13.69 -12.33
N TYR A 177 -27.65 -13.76 -11.29
CA TYR A 177 -26.53 -12.86 -11.10
C TYR A 177 -25.22 -13.53 -11.49
N LEU A 178 -24.33 -12.79 -12.17
CA LEU A 178 -22.97 -13.25 -12.45
C LEU A 178 -22.23 -13.50 -11.13
N ALA A 179 -21.71 -14.71 -10.97
CA ALA A 179 -21.01 -15.19 -9.80
C ALA A 179 -20.05 -16.33 -10.18
N CYS A 180 -19.17 -16.71 -9.26
CA CYS A 180 -18.42 -17.96 -9.39
C CYS A 180 -19.30 -19.11 -8.94
N VAL A 181 -19.57 -20.05 -9.84
CA VAL A 181 -20.42 -21.23 -9.61
C VAL A 181 -19.61 -22.51 -9.85
N GLU A 182 -19.96 -23.61 -9.17
CA GLU A 182 -19.30 -24.90 -9.36
C GLU A 182 -19.42 -25.37 -10.81
N GLU A 183 -18.32 -25.86 -11.38
CA GLU A 183 -18.31 -26.39 -12.74
C GLU A 183 -19.17 -27.66 -12.77
N SER A 184 -20.31 -27.61 -13.47
CA SER A 184 -21.18 -28.78 -13.57
C SER A 184 -20.44 -29.89 -14.30
N SER A 185 -20.16 -31.01 -13.61
CA SER A 185 -19.50 -32.17 -14.21
C SER A 185 -20.24 -32.61 -15.48
N PRO A 186 -19.53 -32.85 -16.60
CA PRO A 186 -20.17 -33.35 -17.80
C PRO A 186 -20.86 -34.69 -17.48
N GLN A 187 -22.18 -34.73 -17.68
CA GLN A 187 -22.99 -35.95 -17.59
C GLN A 187 -22.76 -36.86 -18.80
#